data_AF-A0A127F9W2-F1
#
_entry.id   AF-A0A127F9W2-F1
#
_cell.length_a   1.000
_cell.length_b   1.000
_cell.length_c   1.000
_cell.angle_alpha   90.00
_cell.angle_beta   90.00
_cell.angle_gamma   90.00
#
_symmetry.space_group_name_H-M   'P 1'
#
loop_
_entity.id
_entity.type
_entity.pdbx_description
1 polymer ?
#
loop_
_entity_poly.entity_id
_entity_poly.type
_entity_poly.pdbx_seq_one_letter_code
_entity_poly.pdbx_strand_id
1 'polypeptide(L)'
;MAAHHDFQAFTEGLRVPGLPLIAPDRFAEALHLRQQELAQLARVHRTTVADAPTNAKLQQYMRDTLRVLSAATEVSGERTRAIYWYRNTPIPEFEHRTAEQLVSTGKAEAVMSYLLSVGGGSTG
;
A
#
# COMPACT_ATOMS: atom_id res chain seq x y z
N MET A 1 13.70 6.67 -13.99
CA MET A 1 13.69 7.93 -13.19
C MET A 1 12.31 8.57 -13.10
N ALA A 2 11.50 8.61 -14.18
CA ALA A 2 10.15 9.20 -14.16
C ALA A 2 9.16 8.52 -13.18
N ALA A 3 9.17 7.20 -13.07
CA ALA A 3 8.28 6.44 -12.18
C ALA A 3 8.45 6.80 -10.69
N HIS A 4 9.68 7.06 -10.25
CA HIS A 4 9.95 7.46 -8.87
C HIS A 4 9.38 8.85 -8.57
N HIS A 5 9.50 9.80 -9.50
CA HIS A 5 8.97 11.15 -9.32
C HIS A 5 7.43 11.17 -9.28
N ASP A 6 6.78 10.37 -10.13
CA ASP A 6 5.33 10.19 -10.13
C ASP A 6 4.84 9.58 -8.79
N PHE A 7 5.60 8.64 -8.22
CA PHE A 7 5.27 8.05 -6.92
C PHE A 7 5.49 9.03 -5.76
N GLN A 8 6.55 9.84 -5.78
CA GLN A 8 6.79 10.87 -4.76
C GLN A 8 5.65 11.90 -4.74
N ALA A 9 5.25 12.42 -5.91
CA ALA A 9 4.13 13.36 -6.04
C ALA A 9 2.81 12.75 -5.54
N PHE A 10 2.59 11.46 -5.81
CA PHE A 10 1.46 10.70 -5.29
C PHE A 10 1.47 10.66 -3.76
N THR A 11 2.59 10.25 -3.13
CA THR A 11 2.67 10.17 -1.66
C THR A 11 2.53 11.53 -0.97
N GLU A 12 2.98 12.62 -1.61
CA GLU A 12 2.77 13.98 -1.11
C GLU A 12 1.27 14.33 -1.06
N GLY A 13 0.51 13.98 -2.10
CA GLY A 13 -0.94 14.20 -2.13
C GLY A 13 -1.68 13.52 -0.98
N LEU A 14 -1.15 12.41 -0.48
CA LEU A 14 -1.74 11.65 0.63
C LEU A 14 -1.46 12.22 2.02
N ARG A 15 -0.47 13.12 2.16
CA ARG A 15 -0.11 13.68 3.47
C ARG A 15 -1.17 14.65 3.99
N VAL A 16 -1.38 14.63 5.30
CA VAL A 16 -2.09 15.73 5.97
C VAL A 16 -1.18 16.96 5.99
N PRO A 17 -1.61 18.13 5.49
CA PRO A 17 -0.79 19.33 5.48
C PRO A 17 -0.26 19.67 6.88
N GLY A 18 1.06 19.82 7.01
CA GLY A 18 1.71 20.18 8.29
C GLY A 18 1.87 19.03 9.29
N LEU A 19 1.48 17.80 8.95
CA LEU A 19 1.63 16.63 9.83
C LEU A 19 2.33 15.47 9.09
N PRO A 20 3.18 14.69 9.77
CA PRO A 20 3.80 13.48 9.21
C PRO A 20 2.81 12.29 9.20
N LEU A 21 1.56 12.54 8.82
CA LEU A 21 0.47 11.58 8.84
C LEU A 21 -0.11 11.39 7.45
N ILE A 22 -0.54 10.17 7.15
CA ILE A 22 -1.26 9.85 5.92
C ILE A 22 -2.74 10.12 6.16
N ALA A 23 -3.38 10.92 5.31
CA ALA A 23 -4.80 11.20 5.37
C ALA A 23 -5.60 9.97 4.91
N PRO A 24 -6.42 9.35 5.78
CA PRO A 24 -7.16 8.13 5.43
C PRO A 24 -8.12 8.33 4.24
N ASP A 25 -8.79 9.47 4.15
CA ASP A 25 -9.71 9.79 3.06
C ASP A 25 -9.00 9.88 1.71
N ARG A 26 -7.87 10.60 1.66
CA ARG A 26 -7.07 10.73 0.43
C ARG A 26 -6.45 9.40 0.03
N PHE A 27 -6.03 8.60 1.00
CA PHE A 27 -5.51 7.25 0.75
C PHE A 27 -6.58 6.32 0.18
N ALA A 28 -7.80 6.36 0.74
CA ALA A 28 -8.92 5.58 0.24
C ALA A 28 -9.29 6.00 -1.19
N GLU A 29 -9.40 7.31 -1.45
CA GLU A 29 -9.68 7.84 -2.78
C GLU A 29 -8.62 7.43 -3.81
N ALA A 30 -7.34 7.60 -3.47
CA ALA A 30 -6.19 7.26 -4.30
C ALA A 30 -6.13 5.79 -4.71
N LEU A 31 -6.59 4.88 -3.85
CA LEU A 31 -6.64 3.45 -4.13
C LEU A 31 -8.00 2.98 -4.66
N HIS A 32 -8.95 3.89 -4.88
CA HIS A 32 -10.34 3.57 -5.21
C HIS A 32 -10.95 2.57 -4.23
N LEU A 33 -10.78 2.84 -2.93
CA LEU A 33 -11.35 2.11 -1.80
C LEU A 33 -12.43 2.95 -1.14
N ARG A 34 -13.49 2.29 -0.65
CA ARG A 34 -14.43 2.92 0.27
C ARG A 34 -13.81 2.97 1.67
N GLN A 35 -14.19 3.95 2.50
CA GLN A 35 -13.72 4.03 3.89
C GLN A 35 -14.00 2.74 4.68
N GLN A 36 -15.11 2.05 4.38
CA GLN A 36 -15.43 0.76 5.00
C GLN A 36 -14.44 -0.35 4.62
N GLU A 37 -13.97 -0.37 3.37
CA GLU A 37 -12.99 -1.33 2.90
C GLU A 37 -11.63 -1.04 3.53
N LEU A 38 -11.23 0.24 3.60
CA LEU A 38 -10.03 0.66 4.31
C LEU A 38 -10.08 0.24 5.80
N ALA A 39 -11.21 0.44 6.48
CA ALA A 39 -11.38 0.03 7.87
C ALA A 39 -11.17 -1.48 8.06
N GLN A 40 -11.76 -2.29 7.17
CA GLN A 40 -11.62 -3.75 7.20
C GLN A 40 -10.16 -4.19 6.97
N LEU A 41 -9.49 -3.58 5.98
CA LEU A 41 -8.10 -3.90 5.64
C LEU A 41 -7.15 -3.52 6.78
N ALA A 42 -7.33 -2.35 7.38
CA ALA A 42 -6.59 -1.89 8.54
C ALA A 42 -7.01 -2.56 9.86
N ARG A 43 -8.07 -3.39 9.86
CA ARG A 43 -8.64 -4.08 11.02
C ARG A 43 -9.01 -3.11 12.16
N VAL A 44 -9.59 -1.97 11.80
CA VAL A 44 -10.10 -0.95 12.72
C VAL A 44 -11.61 -0.78 12.53
N HIS A 45 -12.26 -0.11 13.48
CA HIS A 45 -13.67 0.22 13.33
C HIS A 45 -13.84 1.33 12.27
N ARG A 46 -14.95 1.32 11.53
CA ARG A 46 -15.21 2.32 10.47
C ARG A 46 -15.12 3.77 10.98
N THR A 47 -15.56 4.01 12.21
CA THR A 47 -15.54 5.35 12.82
C THR A 47 -14.12 5.81 13.08
N THR A 48 -13.19 4.89 13.35
CA THR A 48 -11.76 5.21 13.56
C THR A 48 -11.13 5.81 12.31
N VAL A 49 -11.59 5.47 11.10
CA VAL A 49 -11.04 6.01 9.86
C VAL A 49 -11.26 7.52 9.74
N ALA A 50 -12.44 7.99 10.14
CA ALA A 50 -12.79 9.42 10.12
C ALA A 50 -12.39 10.15 11.42
N ASP A 51 -12.65 9.54 12.58
CA ASP A 51 -12.56 10.20 13.89
C ASP A 51 -11.15 10.14 14.49
N ALA A 52 -10.33 9.17 14.09
CA ALA A 52 -9.01 8.92 14.66
C ALA A 52 -7.96 8.64 13.56
N PRO A 53 -7.65 9.63 12.71
CA PRO A 53 -6.66 9.48 11.65
C PRO A 53 -5.26 9.13 12.19
N THR A 54 -4.96 9.46 13.45
CA THR A 54 -3.69 9.14 14.12
C THR A 54 -3.59 7.70 14.64
N ASN A 55 -4.63 6.88 14.46
CA ASN A 55 -4.64 5.51 14.97
C ASN A 55 -3.44 4.71 14.45
N ALA A 56 -2.67 4.12 15.36
CA ALA A 56 -1.42 3.44 15.04
C ALA A 56 -1.60 2.29 14.03
N LYS A 57 -2.67 1.48 14.14
CA LYS A 57 -2.94 0.36 13.21
C LYS A 57 -3.31 0.87 11.82
N LEU A 58 -4.15 1.89 11.75
CA LEU A 58 -4.55 2.52 10.50
C LEU A 58 -3.35 3.14 9.79
N GLN A 59 -2.57 3.95 10.50
CA GLN A 59 -1.36 4.56 9.97
C GLN A 59 -0.30 3.51 9.57
N GLN A 60 -0.16 2.43 10.34
CA GLN A 60 0.76 1.34 9.99
C GLN A 60 0.35 0.64 8.70
N TYR A 61 -0.93 0.28 8.57
CA TYR A 61 -1.46 -0.33 7.35
C TYR A 61 -1.22 0.56 6.12
N MET A 62 -1.50 1.86 6.23
CA MET A 62 -1.26 2.81 5.13
C MET A 62 0.22 2.91 4.78
N ARG A 63 1.12 3.00 5.77
CA ARG A 63 2.57 3.01 5.56
C ARG A 63 3.07 1.74 4.87
N ASP A 64 2.62 0.58 5.34
CA ASP A 64 3.01 -0.72 4.77
C ASP A 64 2.53 -0.86 3.33
N THR A 65 1.31 -0.40 3.05
CA THR A 65 0.77 -0.37 1.69
C THR A 65 1.60 0.53 0.77
N LEU A 66 1.94 1.75 1.21
CA LEU A 66 2.79 2.65 0.42
C LEU A 66 4.19 2.07 0.18
N ARG A 67 4.77 1.40 1.18
CA ARG A 67 6.08 0.74 1.03
C ARG A 67 6.04 -0.36 -0.04
N VAL A 68 5.01 -1.20 -0.01
CA VAL A 68 4.81 -2.26 -1.03
C VAL A 68 4.55 -1.65 -2.41
N LEU A 69 3.71 -0.62 -2.50
CA LEU A 69 3.42 0.04 -3.78
C LEU A 69 4.65 0.74 -4.37
N SER A 70 5.52 1.30 -3.53
CA SER A 70 6.79 1.89 -3.98
C SER A 70 7.65 0.84 -4.65
N ALA A 71 7.90 -0.29 -3.96
CA ALA A 71 8.69 -1.39 -4.51
C ALA A 71 8.05 -1.99 -5.76
N ALA A 72 6.72 -2.19 -5.75
CA ALA A 72 6.00 -2.68 -6.92
C ALA A 72 6.07 -1.71 -8.10
N THR A 73 6.10 -0.39 -7.86
CA THR A 73 6.25 0.65 -8.90
C THR A 73 7.65 0.63 -9.50
N GLU A 74 8.68 0.34 -8.71
CA GLU A 74 10.04 0.15 -9.22
C GLU A 74 10.13 -1.07 -10.14
N VAL A 75 9.45 -2.16 -9.80
CA VAL A 75 9.40 -3.38 -10.64
C VAL A 75 8.52 -3.20 -11.89
N SER A 76 7.34 -2.58 -11.75
CA SER A 76 6.37 -2.44 -12.83
C SER A 76 6.69 -1.30 -13.80
N GLY A 77 7.48 -0.31 -13.35
CA GLY A 77 7.77 0.94 -14.06
C GLY A 77 6.62 1.95 -14.06
N GLU A 78 5.45 1.61 -13.51
CA GLU A 78 4.25 2.46 -13.53
C GLU A 78 3.38 2.26 -12.27
N ARG A 79 2.98 3.37 -11.65
CA ARG A 79 2.13 3.39 -10.45
C ARG A 79 0.81 2.67 -10.67
N THR A 80 0.09 2.95 -11.77
CA THR A 80 -1.22 2.35 -12.05
C THR A 80 -1.12 0.82 -12.11
N ARG A 81 -0.07 0.32 -12.75
CA ARG A 81 0.21 -1.11 -12.86
C ARG A 81 0.56 -1.73 -11.51
N ALA A 82 1.32 -1.02 -10.66
CA ALA A 82 1.64 -1.47 -9.31
C ALA A 82 0.39 -1.57 -8.41
N ILE A 83 -0.50 -0.56 -8.48
CA ILE A 83 -1.78 -0.58 -7.76
C ILE A 83 -2.66 -1.74 -8.26
N TYR A 84 -2.74 -1.93 -9.57
CA TYR A 84 -3.48 -3.05 -10.15
C TYR A 84 -2.96 -4.40 -9.65
N TRP A 85 -1.64 -4.61 -9.69
CA TRP A 85 -1.00 -5.82 -9.18
C TRP A 85 -1.28 -6.03 -7.70
N TYR A 86 -1.12 -4.99 -6.89
CA TYR A 86 -1.29 -5.05 -5.44
C TYR A 86 -2.68 -5.55 -5.03
N ARG A 87 -3.72 -5.10 -5.74
CA ARG A 87 -5.13 -5.40 -5.42
C ARG A 87 -5.66 -6.65 -6.12
N ASN A 88 -5.25 -6.90 -7.36
CA ASN A 88 -5.92 -7.88 -8.22
C ASN A 88 -5.06 -9.09 -8.56
N THR A 89 -3.74 -9.03 -8.39
CA THR A 89 -2.87 -10.13 -8.76
C THR A 89 -2.64 -11.06 -7.56
N PRO A 90 -3.12 -12.31 -7.61
CA PRO A 90 -2.81 -13.31 -6.60
C PRO A 90 -1.34 -13.71 -6.70
N ILE A 91 -0.68 -13.87 -5.56
CA ILE A 91 0.72 -14.32 -5.50
C ILE A 91 0.74 -15.83 -5.19
N PRO A 92 1.19 -16.70 -6.12
CA PRO A 92 1.18 -18.15 -5.92
C PRO A 92 1.93 -18.60 -4.66
N GLU A 93 3.06 -17.97 -4.35
CA GLU A 93 3.91 -18.26 -3.18
C GLU A 93 3.23 -17.97 -1.84
N PHE A 94 2.11 -17.24 -1.87
CA PHE A 94 1.32 -16.88 -0.70
C PHE A 94 -0.11 -17.42 -0.78
N GLU A 95 -0.27 -18.67 -1.20
CA GLU A 95 -1.59 -19.35 -1.25
C GLU A 95 -2.59 -18.61 -2.16
N HIS A 96 -2.09 -18.03 -3.26
CA HIS A 96 -2.88 -17.19 -4.19
C HIS A 96 -3.55 -15.98 -3.53
N ARG A 97 -3.02 -15.48 -2.42
CA ARG A 97 -3.49 -14.24 -1.78
C ARG A 97 -2.91 -13.02 -2.49
N THR A 98 -3.67 -11.93 -2.52
CA THR A 98 -3.20 -10.66 -3.08
C THR A 98 -2.28 -9.93 -2.10
N ALA A 99 -1.44 -9.03 -2.60
CA ALA A 99 -0.58 -8.22 -1.74
C ALA A 99 -1.40 -7.39 -0.74
N GLU A 100 -2.57 -6.89 -1.13
CA GLU A 100 -3.54 -6.20 -0.26
C GLU A 100 -3.94 -7.06 0.95
N GLN A 101 -4.30 -8.31 0.70
CA GLN A 101 -4.67 -9.25 1.76
C GLN A 101 -3.47 -9.58 2.67
N LEU A 102 -2.28 -9.69 2.11
CA LEU A 102 -1.07 -9.98 2.88
C LEU A 102 -0.71 -8.82 3.81
N VAL A 103 -0.73 -7.59 3.31
CA VAL A 103 -0.50 -6.38 4.12
C VAL A 103 -1.56 -6.26 5.21
N SER A 104 -2.84 -6.50 4.92
CA SER A 104 -3.90 -6.52 5.93
C SER A 104 -3.66 -7.56 7.04
N THR A 105 -3.01 -8.68 6.72
CA THR A 105 -2.63 -9.70 7.72
C THR A 105 -1.31 -9.44 8.44
N GLY A 106 -0.66 -8.29 8.20
CA GLY A 106 0.65 -7.96 8.79
C GLY A 106 1.83 -8.66 8.11
N LYS A 107 1.63 -9.24 6.91
CA LYS A 107 2.66 -9.92 6.12
C LYS A 107 3.33 -8.99 5.09
N ALA A 108 3.39 -7.68 5.36
CA ALA A 108 3.96 -6.70 4.43
C ALA A 108 5.44 -6.97 4.11
N GLU A 109 6.24 -7.34 5.12
CA GLU A 109 7.66 -7.70 4.90
C GLU A 109 7.82 -8.91 3.97
N ALA A 110 6.91 -9.87 4.02
CA ALA A 110 6.96 -11.04 3.13
C ALA A 110 6.73 -10.64 1.66
N VAL A 111 5.78 -9.72 1.42
CA VAL A 111 5.53 -9.16 0.09
C VAL A 111 6.73 -8.34 -0.39
N MET A 112 7.35 -7.56 0.49
CA MET A 112 8.56 -6.81 0.17
C MET A 112 9.71 -7.74 -0.24
N SER A 113 9.94 -8.81 0.53
CA SER A 113 10.97 -9.81 0.20
C SER A 113 10.70 -10.47 -1.16
N TYR A 114 9.44 -10.79 -1.46
CA TYR A 114 9.02 -11.29 -2.76
C TYR A 114 9.31 -10.29 -3.89
N LEU A 115 8.93 -9.02 -3.72
CA LEU A 115 9.17 -7.97 -4.72
C LEU A 115 10.67 -7.73 -4.95
N LEU A 116 11.50 -7.79 -3.91
CA LEU A 116 12.95 -7.70 -4.03
C LEU A 116 13.54 -8.89 -4.78
N SER A 117 13.04 -10.11 -4.54
CA SER A 117 13.44 -11.31 -5.28
C SER A 117 13.05 -11.24 -6.76
N VAL A 118 11.85 -10.74 -7.07
CA VAL A 118 11.34 -10.60 -8.44
C VAL A 118 12.02 -9.44 -9.18
N GLY A 119 12.14 -8.28 -8.54
CA GLY A 119 12.73 -7.07 -9.11
C GLY A 119 14.25 -7.12 -9.24
N GLY A 120 14.91 -7.84 -8.34
CA GLY A 120 16.36 -8.04 -8.32
C GLY A 120 16.83 -9.30 -9.05
N GLY A 121 15.99 -9.89 -9.93
CA GLY A 121 16.20 -11.22 -10.51
C GLY A 121 17.67 -11.63 -10.71
N SER A 122 18.02 -12.79 -10.13
CA SER A 122 19.30 -13.50 -10.31
C SER A 122 20.57 -12.72 -9.94
N THR A 123 21.00 -12.88 -8.69
CA THR A 123 22.44 -13.06 -8.41
C THR A 123 22.59 -14.29 -7.53
N GLY A 124 22.49 -15.46 -8.17
CA GLY A 124 22.57 -16.77 -7.53
C GLY A 124 22.25 -17.85 -8.54
#